data_AF-A0A2D9SHF5-F1
#
_entry.id   AF-A0A2D9SHF5-F1
#
_cell.length_a   1.000
_cell.length_b   1.000
_cell.length_c   1.000
_cell.angle_alpha   90.00
_cell.angle_beta   90.00
_cell.angle_gamma   90.00
#
_symmetry.space_group_name_H-M   'P 1'
#
loop_
_entity.id
_entity.type
_entity.pdbx_description
1 polymer ?
#
loop_
_entity_poly.entity_id
_entity_poly.type
_entity_poly.pdbx_seq_one_letter_code
_entity_poly.pdbx_strand_id
1 'polypeptide(L)' 'MKIKKIEVYVIGPEERHYTWSEDIPEVYQTNTIIRIFTDENIIGEAAVWNATYFEYDKYTAESLRHLLPILINK' A
#
# COMPACT_ATOMS: atom_id res chain seq x y z
N MET A 1 19.76 -2.28 15.02
CA MET A 1 18.89 -2.34 13.84
C MET A 1 18.45 -0.94 13.44
N LYS A 2 18.71 -0.56 12.19
CA LYS A 2 18.30 0.72 11.58
C LYS A 2 17.65 0.49 10.22
N ILE A 3 16.63 1.29 9.88
CA ILE A 3 15.99 1.25 8.56
C ILE A 3 16.87 1.93 7.50
N LYS A 4 17.13 1.24 6.38
CA LYS A 4 17.98 1.69 5.26
C LYS A 4 17.21 2.04 4.00
N LYS A 5 16.11 1.34 3.74
CA LYS A 5 15.29 1.55 2.55
C LYS A 5 13.85 1.20 2.90
N ILE A 6 12.94 1.97 2.33
CA ILE A 6 11.52 1.64 2.35
C ILE A 6 11.04 1.68 0.89
N GLU A 7 10.44 0.60 0.44
CA GLU A 7 9.73 0.53 -0.84
C GLU A 7 8.23 0.61 -0.57
N VAL A 8 7.50 1.30 -1.44
CA VAL A 8 6.04 1.39 -1.41
C VAL A 8 5.52 0.98 -2.77
N TYR A 9 4.55 0.06 -2.78
CA TYR A 9 3.89 -0.43 -3.98
C TYR A 9 2.39 -0.23 -3.85
N VAL A 10 1.74 0.08 -4.96
CA VAL A 10 0.30 0.21 -5.10
C VAL A 10 -0.12 -0.76 -6.19
N ILE A 11 -0.85 -1.81 -5.82
CA ILE A 11 -1.18 -2.92 -6.73
C ILE A 11 -2.67 -3.17 -6.69
N GLY A 12 -3.31 -3.24 -7.85
CA GLY A 12 -4.71 -3.65 -8.01
C GLY A 12 -4.85 -4.71 -9.10
N PRO A 13 -5.92 -5.52 -9.09
CA PRO A 13 -6.18 -6.52 -10.14
C PRO A 13 -6.68 -5.88 -11.43
N GLU A 14 -6.20 -6.31 -12.59
CA GLU A 14 -6.53 -5.68 -13.89
C GLU A 14 -7.98 -5.90 -14.34
N GLU A 15 -8.56 -7.07 -14.07
CA GLU A 15 -9.81 -7.50 -14.74
C GLU A 15 -11.00 -7.71 -13.79
N ARG A 16 -10.76 -8.03 -12.51
CA ARG A 16 -11.82 -8.50 -11.62
C ARG A 16 -12.01 -7.57 -10.43
N HIS A 17 -13.19 -6.97 -10.36
CA HIS A 17 -13.66 -6.19 -9.23
C HIS A 17 -14.83 -6.91 -8.53
N TYR A 18 -15.15 -6.47 -7.32
CA TYR A 18 -16.17 -7.07 -6.45
C TYR A 18 -17.02 -5.96 -5.82
N THR A 19 -18.24 -6.29 -5.46
CA THR A 19 -19.10 -5.47 -4.61
C THR A 19 -19.67 -6.31 -3.47
N TRP A 20 -20.08 -5.66 -2.39
CA TRP A 20 -20.73 -6.29 -1.23
C TRP A 20 -22.19 -5.86 -1.08
N SER A 21 -22.72 -5.09 -2.02
CA SER A 21 -24.11 -4.65 -2.04
C SER A 21 -24.63 -4.68 -3.46
N GLU A 22 -25.89 -5.09 -3.61
CA GLU A 22 -26.58 -5.17 -4.90
C GLU A 22 -26.73 -3.78 -5.56
N ASP A 23 -26.80 -2.73 -4.75
CA ASP A 23 -27.00 -1.35 -5.22
C ASP A 23 -25.70 -0.55 -5.37
N ILE A 24 -24.54 -1.18 -5.11
CA ILE A 24 -23.24 -0.51 -5.14
C ILE A 24 -22.41 -1.07 -6.31
N PRO A 25 -21.84 -0.20 -7.17
CA PRO A 25 -20.94 -0.64 -8.23
C PRO A 25 -19.74 -1.43 -7.69
N GLU A 26 -19.18 -2.31 -8.52
CA GLU A 26 -17.93 -2.99 -8.19
C GLU A 26 -16.82 -1.97 -7.85
N VAL A 27 -16.07 -2.27 -6.78
CA VAL A 27 -15.01 -1.39 -6.29
C VAL A 27 -13.67 -1.75 -6.92
N TYR A 28 -12.84 -0.75 -7.15
CA TYR A 28 -11.43 -0.96 -7.46
C TYR A 28 -10.72 -1.35 -6.15
N GLN A 29 -10.24 -2.60 -6.06
CA GLN A 29 -9.44 -3.04 -4.92
C GLN A 29 -7.98 -2.68 -5.15
N THR A 30 -7.35 -2.08 -4.16
CA THR A 30 -5.92 -1.83 -4.15
C THR A 30 -5.30 -2.41 -2.90
N ASN A 31 -4.10 -2.98 -3.02
CA ASN A 31 -3.25 -3.30 -1.89
C ASN A 31 -2.03 -2.38 -1.90
N THR A 32 -1.94 -1.52 -0.88
CA THR A 32 -0.75 -0.70 -0.66
C THR A 32 0.22 -1.49 0.20
N ILE A 33 1.38 -1.85 -0.36
CA ILE A 33 2.38 -2.71 0.27
C ILE A 33 3.61 -1.88 0.60
N ILE A 34 4.18 -2.11 1.79
CA ILE A 34 5.48 -1.57 2.18
C ILE A 34 6.49 -2.70 2.40
N ARG A 35 7.74 -2.46 1.99
CA ARG A 35 8.88 -3.32 2.29
C ARG A 35 9.96 -2.48 2.93
N ILE A 36 10.35 -2.83 4.15
CA ILE A 36 11.31 -2.10 4.98
C ILE A 36 12.57 -2.95 5.11
N PHE A 37 13.69 -2.39 4.70
CA PHE A 37 14.99 -3.06 4.72
C PHE A 37 15.85 -2.46 5.82
N THR A 38 16.49 -3.30 6.63
CA THR A 38 17.37 -2.87 7.72
C THR A 38 18.86 -3.07 7.39
N ASP A 39 19.73 -2.52 8.23
CA ASP A 39 21.18 -2.75 8.19
C ASP A 39 21.62 -4.14 8.65
N GLU A 40 20.70 -4.93 9.19
CA GLU A 40 20.93 -6.30 9.65
C GLU A 40 20.41 -7.35 8.65
N ASN A 41 20.12 -6.93 7.41
CA ASN A 41 19.52 -7.76 6.35
C ASN A 41 18.15 -8.36 6.71
N ILE A 42 17.42 -7.71 7.63
CA ILE A 42 16.03 -8.07 7.94
C ILE A 42 15.11 -7.29 7.00
N ILE A 43 14.09 -7.97 6.47
CA ILE A 43 13.04 -7.37 5.65
C ILE A 43 11.72 -7.48 6.41
N GLY A 44 11.12 -6.32 6.71
CA GLY A 44 9.76 -6.23 7.24
C GLY A 44 8.78 -5.94 6.11
N GLU A 45 7.68 -6.68 6.05
CA GLU A 45 6.65 -6.52 5.02
C GLU A 45 5.30 -6.31 5.68
N ALA A 46 4.53 -5.35 5.17
CA ALA A 46 3.17 -5.08 5.61
C ALA A 46 2.34 -4.56 4.44
N ALA A 47 1.03 -4.71 4.53
CA ALA A 47 0.12 -4.25 3.49
C ALA A 47 -1.21 -3.82 4.08
N VAL A 48 -1.90 -2.93 3.37
CA VAL A 48 -3.26 -2.51 3.69
C VAL A 48 -4.12 -2.53 2.43
N TRP A 49 -5.32 -3.08 2.58
CA TRP A 49 -6.32 -3.15 1.53
C TRP A 49 -7.16 -1.87 1.52
N ASN A 50 -7.41 -1.36 0.32
CA ASN A 50 -8.23 -0.20 0.03
C ASN A 50 -9.30 -0.58 -1.00
N ALA A 51 -10.45 0.08 -0.92
CA ALA A 51 -11.52 -0.01 -1.91
C ALA A 51 -12.02 1.39 -2.25
N THR A 52 -12.03 1.70 -3.54
CA THR A 52 -12.46 2.98 -4.09
C THR A 52 -13.39 2.77 -5.26
N TYR A 53 -14.16 3.81 -5.58
CA TYR A 53 -14.95 3.86 -6.81
C TYR A 53 -14.15 4.58 -7.90
N PHE A 54 -14.41 4.25 -9.16
CA PHE A 54 -13.88 4.88 -10.39
C PHE A 54 -12.40 4.62 -10.74
N GLU A 55 -11.47 4.57 -9.77
CA GLU A 55 -10.06 4.27 -10.02
C GLU A 55 -9.39 3.61 -8.80
N TYR A 56 -8.24 2.96 -8.98
CA TYR A 56 -7.40 2.42 -7.90
C TYR A 56 -6.94 3.50 -6.92
N ASP A 57 -6.94 3.16 -5.63
CA ASP A 57 -6.43 4.03 -4.58
C ASP A 57 -4.94 4.34 -4.76
N LYS A 58 -4.58 5.62 -4.72
CA LYS A 58 -3.19 6.10 -4.59
C LYS A 58 -3.02 6.94 -3.31
N TYR A 59 -4.13 7.28 -2.64
CA TYR A 59 -4.13 8.19 -1.50
C TYR A 59 -3.33 7.62 -0.32
N THR A 60 -3.45 6.33 -0.06
CA THR A 60 -2.74 5.69 1.06
C THR A 60 -1.23 5.77 0.88
N ALA A 61 -0.73 5.48 -0.33
CA ALA A 61 0.69 5.59 -0.64
C ALA A 61 1.19 7.05 -0.60
N GLU A 62 0.43 8.01 -1.13
CA GLU A 62 0.82 9.43 -1.06
C GLU A 62 0.79 9.97 0.39
N SER A 63 -0.12 9.48 1.22
CA SER A 63 -0.12 9.80 2.66
C SER A 63 1.14 9.28 3.36
N LEU A 64 1.53 8.04 3.05
CA LEU A 64 2.76 7.43 3.56
C LEU A 64 4.03 8.12 3.06
N ARG A 65 4.03 8.65 1.83
CA ARG A 65 5.18 9.33 1.22
C ARG A 65 5.77 10.45 2.08
N HIS A 66 4.93 11.13 2.86
CA HIS A 66 5.37 12.19 3.77
C HIS A 66 5.86 11.66 5.13
N LEU A 67 5.36 10.51 5.57
CA LEU A 67 5.67 9.93 6.88
C LEU A 67 6.89 9.02 6.84
N LEU A 68 6.97 8.12 5.86
CA LEU A 68 8.02 7.10 5.79
C LEU A 68 9.46 7.65 5.80
N PRO A 69 9.79 8.80 5.19
CA PRO A 69 11.14 9.36 5.25
C PRO A 69 11.66 9.62 6.67
N ILE A 70 10.77 9.91 7.64
CA ILE A 70 11.16 10.20 9.03
C ILE A 70 11.70 8.95 9.76
N LEU A 71 11.40 7.76 9.23
CA LEU A 71 11.80 6.47 9.79
C LEU A 71 13.19 6.04 9.32
N ILE A 72 13.75 6.67 8.28
CA ILE A 72 15.08 6.31 7.77
C ILE A 72 16.14 6.54 8.85
N ASN A 73 17.04 5.56 9.02
CA ASN A 73 18.07 5.49 10.06
C ASN A 73 17.55 5.44 11.51
N LYS A 74 16.24 5.30 11.73
CA LYS A 74 15.68 4.90 13.03
C LYS A 74 15.87 3.42 13.26
#